data_AF-A0A945WPY4-F1
#
_entry.id   AF-A0A945WPY4-F1
#
_cell.length_a   1.000
_cell.length_b   1.000
_cell.length_c   1.000
_cell.angle_alpha   90.00
_cell.angle_beta   90.00
_cell.angle_gamma   90.00
#
_symmetry.space_group_name_H-M   'P 1'
#
loop_
_entity.id
_entity.type
_entity.pdbx_description
1 polymer ?
#
loop_
_entity_poly.entity_id
_entity_poly.type
_entity_poly.pdbx_seq_one_letter_code
_entity_poly.pdbx_strand_id
1 'polypeptide(L)'
;MENRSQALEIIGDAELLVKKIGGTQAADVAGNLARTKTHSAEQDIVISAIRTEEFNTTSHLISAAEAISRCDRSKAGRELVTVKNFFHEAIRQLFDDNEAVHERFQAELTEFRAQLLAALHAGETIQQNGSDWSYKNFSITGFGEILTAALYETYFEDQEVDMSTVRIHPGYRPDLAHLRGYTDLHAAHIAKDHADAGRNPVLFIEKECALREADPREVPTAAVIPAIDRTLTTALCTSEEGPQAKLLHPGVLPLLADTDIQIVIGNPDRLETEGTTVTQTRTPNVVVRADTFVISHQEVPHTIATGTQGLRRRQTQSLAIAA
;
A
#
# COMPACT_ATOMS: atom_id res chain seq x y z
N MET A 1 16.26 -14.26 -24.78
CA MET A 1 16.33 -13.22 -23.74
C MET A 1 14.93 -13.11 -23.19
N GLU A 2 14.72 -13.66 -22.01
CA GLU A 2 13.43 -13.58 -21.31
C GLU A 2 13.15 -12.10 -21.04
N ASN A 3 11.93 -11.66 -21.36
CA ASN A 3 11.49 -10.29 -21.19
C ASN A 3 11.18 -10.10 -19.71
N ARG A 4 12.23 -9.98 -18.89
CA ARG A 4 12.09 -9.75 -17.45
C ARG A 4 11.33 -8.42 -17.28
N SER A 5 10.35 -8.40 -16.38
CA SER A 5 9.56 -7.18 -16.21
C SER A 5 10.47 -6.05 -15.72
N GLN A 6 10.29 -4.87 -16.31
CA GLN A 6 11.01 -3.66 -15.89
C GLN A 6 10.84 -3.41 -14.37
N ALA A 7 9.70 -3.77 -13.80
CA ALA A 7 9.43 -3.64 -12.37
C ALA A 7 10.38 -4.50 -11.51
N LEU A 8 10.65 -5.74 -11.91
CA LEU A 8 11.61 -6.59 -11.21
C LEU A 8 13.05 -6.09 -11.33
N GLU A 9 13.43 -5.56 -12.49
CA GLU A 9 14.76 -4.98 -12.68
C GLU A 9 14.95 -3.77 -11.76
N ILE A 10 13.98 -2.86 -11.71
CA ILE A 10 14.01 -1.67 -10.83
C ILE A 10 14.12 -2.08 -9.36
N ILE A 11 13.36 -3.07 -8.90
CA ILE A 11 13.43 -3.55 -7.51
C ILE A 11 14.76 -4.26 -7.23
N GLY A 12 15.24 -5.08 -8.18
CA GLY A 12 16.49 -5.83 -8.04
C GLY A 12 17.73 -4.95 -8.01
N ASP A 13 17.71 -3.82 -8.71
CA ASP A 13 18.82 -2.86 -8.77
C ASP A 13 18.75 -1.78 -7.66
N ALA A 14 17.75 -1.83 -6.78
CA ALA A 14 17.58 -0.86 -5.71
C ALA A 14 18.67 -1.01 -4.64
N GLU A 15 19.32 0.09 -4.26
CA GLU A 15 20.20 0.10 -3.06
C GLU A 15 19.37 0.15 -1.77
N LEU A 16 18.24 0.85 -1.83
CA LEU A 16 17.27 1.00 -0.76
C LEU A 16 15.86 0.82 -1.32
N LEU A 17 15.10 -0.10 -0.73
CA LEU A 17 13.72 -0.38 -1.08
C LEU A 17 12.81 0.10 0.05
N VAL A 18 12.00 1.13 -0.23
CA VAL A 18 10.91 1.52 0.66
C VAL A 18 9.66 0.77 0.21
N LYS A 19 9.27 -0.25 0.97
CA LYS A 19 8.20 -1.17 0.62
C LYS A 19 6.96 -0.86 1.44
N LYS A 20 5.84 -0.58 0.77
CA LYS A 20 4.54 -0.47 1.42
C LYS A 20 3.78 -1.78 1.29
N ILE A 21 3.32 -2.35 2.40
CA ILE A 21 2.52 -3.58 2.42
C ILE A 21 1.05 -3.24 2.70
N GLY A 22 0.15 -3.60 1.78
CA GLY A 22 -1.30 -3.48 1.95
C GLY A 22 -1.87 -4.47 2.97
N GLY A 23 -3.06 -4.20 3.51
CA GLY A 23 -3.63 -5.02 4.58
C GLY A 23 -3.83 -6.49 4.23
N THR A 24 -4.23 -6.79 2.97
CA THR A 24 -4.37 -8.17 2.49
C THR A 24 -3.00 -8.87 2.42
N GLN A 25 -1.98 -8.19 1.89
CA GLN A 25 -0.61 -8.71 1.82
C GLN A 25 0.03 -8.82 3.21
N ALA A 26 -0.37 -7.96 4.15
CA ALA A 26 0.15 -7.96 5.52
C ALA A 26 -0.21 -9.23 6.30
N ALA A 27 -1.27 -9.95 5.89
CA ALA A 27 -1.65 -11.23 6.48
C ALA A 27 -0.61 -12.35 6.23
N ASP A 28 0.16 -12.27 5.13
CA ASP A 28 1.17 -13.25 4.76
C ASP A 28 2.56 -12.88 5.33
N VAL A 29 2.68 -12.95 6.66
CA VAL A 29 3.93 -12.57 7.38
C VAL A 29 5.11 -13.41 6.93
N ALA A 30 4.93 -14.73 6.83
CA ALA A 30 5.98 -15.67 6.43
C ALA A 30 6.41 -15.49 4.98
N GLY A 31 5.47 -15.30 4.04
CA GLY A 31 5.83 -14.99 2.65
C GLY A 31 6.51 -13.63 2.52
N ASN A 32 6.12 -12.63 3.31
CA ASN A 32 6.80 -11.34 3.33
C ASN A 32 8.23 -11.43 3.86
N LEU A 33 8.49 -12.26 4.88
CA LEU A 33 9.85 -12.59 5.32
C LEU A 33 10.66 -13.23 4.19
N ALA A 34 10.10 -14.24 3.52
CA ALA A 34 10.77 -14.93 2.42
C ALA A 34 11.17 -13.95 1.31
N ARG A 35 10.25 -13.07 0.91
CA ARG A 35 10.51 -12.00 -0.07
C ARG A 35 11.58 -11.02 0.41
N THR A 36 11.50 -10.58 1.67
CA THR A 36 12.50 -9.67 2.27
C THR A 36 13.90 -10.26 2.18
N LYS A 37 14.06 -11.56 2.44
CA LYS A 37 15.35 -12.29 2.35
C LYS A 37 15.89 -12.42 0.92
N THR A 38 15.05 -12.27 -0.11
CA THR A 38 15.51 -12.34 -1.52
C THR A 38 16.13 -11.05 -2.02
N HIS A 39 15.93 -9.93 -1.33
CA HIS A 39 16.48 -8.64 -1.71
C HIS A 39 17.77 -8.35 -0.96
N SER A 40 18.82 -7.93 -1.68
CA SER A 40 20.09 -7.50 -1.09
C SER A 40 20.08 -6.03 -0.63
N ALA A 41 19.03 -5.28 -0.98
CA ALA A 41 18.87 -3.88 -0.63
C ALA A 41 18.60 -3.70 0.87
N GLU A 42 18.97 -2.55 1.41
CA GLU A 42 18.35 -2.09 2.66
C GLU A 42 16.84 -1.92 2.43
N GLN A 43 16.04 -2.17 3.46
CA GLN A 43 14.58 -2.15 3.37
C GLN A 43 13.96 -1.33 4.49
N ASP A 44 13.08 -0.40 4.12
CA ASP A 44 12.12 0.20 5.04
C ASP A 44 10.73 -0.31 4.65
N ILE A 45 10.13 -1.17 5.47
CA ILE A 45 8.80 -1.73 5.19
C ILE A 45 7.74 -1.03 6.04
N VAL A 46 6.78 -0.41 5.37
CA VAL A 46 5.67 0.33 5.96
C VAL A 46 4.39 -0.49 5.83
N ILE A 47 3.82 -0.90 6.96
CA ILE A 47 2.78 -1.94 6.96
C ILE A 47 1.40 -1.43 7.36
N SER A 48 0.39 -1.81 6.59
CA SER A 48 -1.03 -1.57 6.93
C SER A 48 -1.49 -2.59 7.98
N ALA A 49 -2.60 -2.30 8.67
CA ALA A 49 -3.22 -3.28 9.57
C ALA A 49 -3.66 -4.53 8.79
N ILE A 50 -3.49 -5.71 9.40
CA ILE A 50 -3.82 -7.00 8.76
C ILE A 50 -5.30 -7.07 8.36
N ARG A 51 -5.54 -7.59 7.16
CA ARG A 51 -6.84 -7.95 6.63
C ARG A 51 -6.77 -9.32 5.96
N THR A 52 -7.75 -10.17 6.23
CA THR A 52 -8.01 -11.41 5.50
C THR A 52 -9.40 -11.33 4.85
N GLU A 53 -9.83 -12.41 4.20
CA GLU A 53 -11.22 -12.52 3.70
C GLU A 53 -12.24 -12.49 4.85
N GLU A 54 -11.90 -13.11 5.98
CA GLU A 54 -12.80 -13.28 7.12
C GLU A 54 -12.65 -12.20 8.21
N PHE A 55 -11.55 -11.43 8.18
CA PHE A 55 -11.22 -10.49 9.26
C PHE A 55 -10.61 -9.19 8.73
N ASN A 56 -11.02 -8.05 9.30
CA ASN A 56 -10.46 -6.74 8.96
C ASN A 56 -10.19 -5.93 10.24
N THR A 57 -8.92 -5.84 10.63
CA THR A 57 -8.49 -5.20 11.89
C THR A 57 -9.04 -3.78 12.02
N THR A 58 -8.82 -2.93 11.01
CA THR A 58 -9.28 -1.53 11.02
C THR A 58 -10.80 -1.43 11.16
N SER A 59 -11.57 -2.32 10.50
CA SER A 59 -13.04 -2.30 10.59
C SER A 59 -13.55 -2.67 11.98
N HIS A 60 -12.95 -3.66 12.64
CA HIS A 60 -13.29 -4.01 14.01
C HIS A 60 -12.92 -2.90 15.00
N LEU A 61 -11.77 -2.23 14.80
CA LEU A 61 -11.36 -1.08 15.62
C LEU A 61 -12.28 0.13 15.45
N ILE A 62 -12.72 0.42 14.22
CA ILE A 62 -13.76 1.45 13.95
C ILE A 62 -15.07 1.06 14.64
N SER A 63 -15.53 -0.20 14.48
CA SER A 63 -16.76 -0.68 15.10
C SER A 63 -16.72 -0.58 16.63
N ALA A 64 -15.55 -0.85 17.23
CA ALA A 64 -15.31 -0.66 18.66
C ALA A 64 -15.39 0.82 19.04
N ALA A 65 -14.69 1.70 18.34
CA ALA A 65 -14.69 3.15 18.60
C ALA A 65 -16.11 3.76 18.50
N GLU A 66 -16.86 3.39 17.46
CA GLU A 66 -18.26 3.78 17.30
C GLU A 66 -19.13 3.28 18.46
N ALA A 67 -18.99 2.02 18.85
CA ALA A 67 -19.73 1.45 19.98
C ALA A 67 -19.42 2.19 21.28
N ILE A 68 -18.15 2.54 21.51
CA ILE A 68 -17.73 3.32 22.67
C ILE A 68 -18.36 4.72 22.65
N SER A 69 -18.35 5.40 21.50
CA SER A 69 -18.97 6.73 21.35
C SER A 69 -20.47 6.75 21.65
N ARG A 70 -21.14 5.59 21.52
CA ARG A 70 -22.56 5.38 21.80
C ARG A 70 -22.81 4.73 23.17
N CYS A 71 -21.79 4.58 23.99
CA CYS A 71 -21.83 3.87 25.27
C CYS A 71 -22.28 2.39 25.19
N ASP A 72 -22.18 1.75 24.02
CA ASP A 72 -22.46 0.32 23.83
C ASP A 72 -21.24 -0.53 24.23
N ARG A 73 -21.11 -0.76 25.54
CA ARG A 73 -20.03 -1.55 26.13
C ARG A 73 -20.00 -2.99 25.63
N SER A 74 -21.16 -3.56 25.36
CA SER A 74 -21.27 -4.96 24.95
C SER A 74 -20.68 -5.14 23.56
N LYS A 75 -21.05 -4.28 22.61
CA LYS A 75 -20.50 -4.30 21.26
C LYS A 75 -19.01 -3.95 21.28
N ALA A 76 -18.59 -2.87 21.95
CA ALA A 76 -17.19 -2.49 22.04
C ALA A 76 -16.33 -3.64 22.59
N GLY A 77 -16.77 -4.30 23.66
CA GLY A 77 -16.07 -5.44 24.25
C GLY A 77 -15.96 -6.63 23.30
N ARG A 78 -17.00 -6.96 22.52
CA ARG A 78 -16.95 -8.02 21.51
C ARG A 78 -15.93 -7.72 20.43
N GLU A 79 -15.96 -6.52 19.84
CA GLU A 79 -15.04 -6.14 18.76
C GLU A 79 -13.57 -6.19 19.21
N LEU A 80 -13.27 -5.69 20.41
CA LEU A 80 -11.91 -5.75 20.96
C LEU A 80 -11.44 -7.17 21.28
N VAL A 81 -12.34 -8.04 21.76
CA VAL A 81 -12.03 -9.47 21.96
C VAL A 81 -11.78 -10.15 20.62
N THR A 82 -12.55 -9.82 19.57
CA THR A 82 -12.33 -10.35 18.22
C THR A 82 -10.95 -9.98 17.69
N VAL A 83 -10.54 -8.71 17.82
CA VAL A 83 -9.17 -8.27 17.45
C VAL A 83 -8.10 -9.01 18.26
N LYS A 84 -8.29 -9.11 19.58
CA LYS A 84 -7.34 -9.83 20.45
C LYS A 84 -7.18 -11.29 20.03
N ASN A 85 -8.29 -11.98 19.79
CA ASN A 85 -8.28 -13.40 19.43
C ASN A 85 -7.62 -13.63 18.06
N PHE A 86 -7.84 -12.71 17.10
CA PHE A 86 -7.18 -12.76 15.81
C PHE A 86 -5.65 -12.70 15.95
N PHE A 87 -5.11 -11.70 16.65
CA PHE A 87 -3.66 -11.58 16.83
C PHE A 87 -3.09 -12.74 17.64
N HIS A 88 -3.80 -13.21 18.68
CA HIS A 88 -3.36 -14.37 19.45
C HIS A 88 -3.23 -15.62 18.56
N GLU A 89 -4.20 -15.87 17.67
CA GLU A 89 -4.11 -16.98 16.72
C GLU A 89 -2.97 -16.79 15.71
N ALA A 90 -2.78 -15.56 15.19
CA ALA A 90 -1.67 -15.27 14.28
C ALA A 90 -0.30 -15.53 14.94
N ILE A 91 -0.13 -15.12 16.21
CA ILE A 91 1.09 -15.37 16.98
C ILE A 91 1.29 -16.88 17.18
N ARG A 92 0.24 -17.60 17.57
CA ARG A 92 0.29 -19.06 17.74
C ARG A 92 0.71 -19.79 16.48
N GLN A 93 0.29 -19.31 15.31
CA GLN A 93 0.65 -19.89 14.02
C GLN A 93 2.09 -19.56 13.60
N LEU A 94 2.62 -18.39 14.00
CA LEU A 94 3.93 -17.91 13.56
C LEU A 94 5.08 -18.34 14.48
N PHE A 95 4.84 -18.44 15.79
CA PHE A 95 5.89 -18.62 16.79
C PHE A 95 5.83 -19.94 17.54
N ASP A 96 5.01 -20.90 17.07
CA ASP A 96 4.71 -22.14 17.78
C ASP A 96 4.44 -21.85 19.29
N ASP A 97 4.96 -22.68 20.20
CA ASP A 97 4.83 -22.55 21.65
C ASP A 97 5.90 -21.61 22.27
N ASN A 98 6.40 -20.58 21.55
CA ASN A 98 7.37 -19.60 22.10
C ASN A 98 6.72 -18.69 23.16
N GLU A 99 6.65 -19.18 24.39
CA GLU A 99 5.97 -18.55 25.53
C GLU A 99 6.36 -17.08 25.73
N ALA A 100 7.63 -16.71 25.56
CA ALA A 100 8.10 -15.35 25.73
C ALA A 100 7.49 -14.37 24.71
N VAL A 101 7.34 -14.79 23.45
CA VAL A 101 6.67 -13.98 22.41
C VAL A 101 5.19 -13.85 22.72
N HIS A 102 4.53 -14.95 23.10
CA HIS A 102 3.11 -14.95 23.49
C HIS A 102 2.85 -14.00 24.67
N GLU A 103 3.66 -14.05 25.72
CA GLU A 103 3.54 -13.18 26.89
C GLU A 103 3.69 -11.70 26.52
N ARG A 104 4.67 -11.36 25.68
CA ARG A 104 4.91 -9.97 25.22
C ARG A 104 3.68 -9.40 24.51
N PHE A 105 3.18 -10.09 23.49
CA PHE A 105 2.00 -9.63 22.74
C PHE A 105 0.74 -9.62 23.59
N GLN A 106 0.58 -10.60 24.49
CA GLN A 106 -0.55 -10.63 25.39
C GLN A 106 -0.54 -9.40 26.32
N ALA A 107 0.63 -8.95 26.79
CA ALA A 107 0.76 -7.73 27.57
C ALA A 107 0.32 -6.49 26.77
N GLU A 108 0.82 -6.32 25.53
CA GLU A 108 0.48 -5.18 24.66
C GLU A 108 -1.03 -5.12 24.34
N LEU A 109 -1.63 -6.26 23.96
CA LEU A 109 -3.06 -6.36 23.68
C LEU A 109 -3.91 -6.10 24.93
N THR A 110 -3.44 -6.55 26.10
CA THR A 110 -4.12 -6.33 27.38
C THR A 110 -4.07 -4.86 27.78
N GLU A 111 -2.91 -4.22 27.65
CA GLU A 111 -2.74 -2.79 27.93
C GLU A 111 -3.62 -1.94 27.02
N PHE A 112 -3.59 -2.17 25.71
CA PHE A 112 -4.44 -1.44 24.76
C PHE A 112 -5.94 -1.59 25.08
N ARG A 113 -6.37 -2.83 25.33
CA ARG A 113 -7.76 -3.08 25.73
C ARG A 113 -8.10 -2.35 27.03
N ALA A 114 -7.19 -2.31 28.01
CA ALA A 114 -7.40 -1.58 29.25
C ALA A 114 -7.54 -0.08 29.01
N GLN A 115 -6.71 0.50 28.13
CA GLN A 115 -6.78 1.92 27.76
C GLN A 115 -8.13 2.28 27.10
N LEU A 116 -8.63 1.46 26.17
CA LEU A 116 -9.92 1.70 25.51
C LEU A 116 -11.12 1.48 26.45
N LEU A 117 -11.06 0.47 27.31
CA LEU A 117 -12.11 0.25 28.32
C LEU A 117 -12.10 1.35 29.39
N ALA A 118 -10.93 1.94 29.69
CA ALA A 118 -10.86 3.10 30.57
C ALA A 118 -11.57 4.31 29.96
N ALA A 119 -11.45 4.55 28.64
CA ALA A 119 -12.20 5.59 27.93
C ALA A 119 -13.72 5.44 28.13
N LEU A 120 -14.23 4.21 27.98
CA LEU A 120 -15.62 3.84 28.24
C LEU A 120 -16.07 4.09 29.69
N HIS A 121 -15.20 3.81 30.66
CA HIS A 121 -15.53 3.95 32.08
C HIS A 121 -15.54 5.40 32.54
N ALA A 122 -14.62 6.21 32.02
CA ALA A 122 -14.50 7.62 32.39
C ALA A 122 -15.55 8.52 31.72
N GLY A 123 -16.39 7.96 30.81
CA GLY A 123 -17.35 8.74 30.03
C GLY A 123 -16.66 9.74 29.09
N GLU A 124 -15.39 9.49 28.78
CA GLU A 124 -14.58 10.36 27.96
C GLU A 124 -14.96 10.18 26.48
N THR A 125 -14.86 11.27 25.72
CA THR A 125 -15.29 11.31 24.32
C THR A 125 -14.17 10.80 23.42
N ILE A 126 -14.43 9.71 22.68
CA ILE A 126 -13.64 9.35 21.51
C ILE A 126 -13.93 10.36 20.40
N GLN A 127 -12.88 10.83 19.73
CA GLN A 127 -12.97 11.78 18.64
C GLN A 127 -12.81 11.06 17.31
N GLN A 128 -13.62 11.46 16.33
CA GLN A 128 -13.43 11.07 14.94
C GLN A 128 -12.81 12.25 14.19
N ASN A 129 -11.66 12.04 13.56
CA ASN A 129 -10.99 13.02 12.71
C ASN A 129 -10.77 12.42 11.33
N GLY A 130 -11.65 12.73 10.38
CA GLY A 130 -11.65 12.11 9.06
C GLY A 130 -11.84 10.59 9.17
N SER A 131 -10.83 9.83 8.74
CA SER A 131 -10.81 8.36 8.81
C SER A 131 -10.32 7.80 10.14
N ASP A 132 -9.72 8.63 10.99
CA ASP A 132 -9.16 8.21 12.27
C ASP A 132 -10.18 8.29 13.40
N TRP A 133 -10.14 7.30 14.30
CA TRP A 133 -10.77 7.36 15.60
C TRP A 133 -9.69 7.42 16.67
N SER A 134 -9.77 8.40 17.56
CA SER A 134 -8.74 8.64 18.56
C SER A 134 -9.31 8.86 19.95
N TYR A 135 -8.50 8.52 20.95
CA TYR A 135 -8.77 8.75 22.36
C TYR A 135 -7.55 9.41 22.99
N LYS A 136 -7.72 10.61 23.53
CA LYS A 136 -6.60 11.46 24.00
C LYS A 136 -5.57 11.65 22.87
N ASN A 137 -4.33 11.24 23.11
CA ASN A 137 -3.21 11.37 22.17
C ASN A 137 -2.92 10.07 21.42
N PHE A 138 -3.90 9.15 21.38
CA PHE A 138 -3.71 7.82 20.85
C PHE A 138 -4.76 7.50 19.77
N SER A 139 -4.33 6.91 18.65
CA SER A 139 -5.20 6.51 17.54
C SER A 139 -5.66 5.07 17.71
N ILE A 140 -6.98 4.89 17.83
CA ILE A 140 -7.65 3.60 17.94
C ILE A 140 -7.51 2.81 16.64
N THR A 141 -7.72 3.47 15.51
CA THR A 141 -7.60 2.85 14.18
C THR A 141 -6.16 2.51 13.83
N GLY A 142 -5.23 3.43 14.13
CA GLY A 142 -3.79 3.27 13.92
C GLY A 142 -3.14 2.18 14.77
N PHE A 143 -3.82 1.74 15.82
CA PHE A 143 -3.34 0.62 16.63
C PHE A 143 -3.22 -0.68 15.84
N GLY A 144 -4.07 -0.89 14.83
CA GLY A 144 -3.99 -2.07 13.98
C GLY A 144 -2.65 -2.16 13.25
N GLU A 145 -2.15 -1.04 12.72
CA GLU A 145 -0.84 -0.93 12.09
C GLU A 145 0.30 -1.13 13.10
N ILE A 146 0.17 -0.59 14.31
CA ILE A 146 1.17 -0.73 15.39
C ILE A 146 1.32 -2.21 15.78
N LEU A 147 0.21 -2.91 16.04
CA LEU A 147 0.24 -4.35 16.34
C LEU A 147 0.84 -5.17 15.18
N THR A 148 0.51 -4.79 13.96
CA THR A 148 1.02 -5.49 12.77
C THR A 148 2.52 -5.28 12.61
N ALA A 149 3.02 -4.06 12.80
CA ALA A 149 4.45 -3.77 12.78
C ALA A 149 5.20 -4.56 13.87
N ALA A 150 4.70 -4.54 15.11
CA ALA A 150 5.28 -5.32 16.21
C ALA A 150 5.32 -6.82 15.88
N LEU A 151 4.25 -7.38 15.29
CA LEU A 151 4.21 -8.78 14.85
C LEU A 151 5.32 -9.09 13.85
N TYR A 152 5.50 -8.21 12.86
CA TYR A 152 6.53 -8.35 11.85
C TYR A 152 7.93 -8.24 12.45
N GLU A 153 8.19 -7.25 13.30
CA GLU A 153 9.49 -7.06 13.97
C GLU A 153 9.85 -8.31 14.77
N THR A 154 8.91 -8.78 15.60
CA THR A 154 9.10 -9.99 16.40
C THR A 154 9.41 -11.20 15.55
N TYR A 155 8.66 -11.38 14.45
CA TYR A 155 8.82 -12.54 13.59
C TYR A 155 10.13 -12.48 12.82
N PHE A 156 10.54 -11.29 12.38
CA PHE A 156 11.78 -11.12 11.63
C PHE A 156 13.00 -11.32 12.55
N GLU A 157 12.94 -10.82 13.79
CA GLU A 157 13.96 -11.06 14.81
C GLU A 157 14.09 -12.55 15.15
N ASP A 158 12.96 -13.24 15.41
CA ASP A 158 12.93 -14.69 15.69
C ASP A 158 13.50 -15.52 14.53
N GLN A 159 13.34 -15.03 13.29
CA GLN A 159 13.83 -15.67 12.07
C GLN A 159 15.21 -15.15 11.63
N GLU A 160 15.97 -14.57 12.57
CA GLU A 160 17.36 -14.11 12.44
C GLU A 160 17.59 -13.14 11.27
N VAL A 161 16.60 -12.27 10.98
CA VAL A 161 16.79 -11.16 10.03
C VAL A 161 17.69 -10.11 10.65
N ASP A 162 18.65 -9.60 9.87
CA ASP A 162 19.46 -8.46 10.28
C ASP A 162 18.62 -7.17 10.25
N MET A 163 18.06 -6.83 11.41
CA MET A 163 17.23 -5.63 11.61
C MET A 163 18.00 -4.31 11.42
N SER A 164 19.33 -4.33 11.26
CA SER A 164 20.07 -3.13 10.84
C SER A 164 19.87 -2.80 9.35
N THR A 165 19.52 -3.81 8.55
CA THR A 165 19.25 -3.70 7.11
C THR A 165 17.76 -3.68 6.78
N VAL A 166 16.89 -4.08 7.72
CA VAL A 166 15.43 -4.10 7.57
C VAL A 166 14.78 -3.33 8.72
N ARG A 167 14.11 -2.23 8.41
CA ARG A 167 13.36 -1.44 9.38
C ARG A 167 11.87 -1.57 9.08
N ILE A 168 11.08 -1.79 10.13
CA ILE A 168 9.64 -1.98 10.01
C ILE A 168 8.97 -0.77 10.63
N HIS A 169 8.03 -0.19 9.89
CA HIS A 169 7.34 1.02 10.28
C HIS A 169 5.85 0.72 10.31
N PRO A 170 5.14 1.06 11.41
CA PRO A 170 3.69 1.04 11.36
C PRO A 170 3.23 2.03 10.29
N GLY A 171 2.21 1.64 9.51
CA GLY A 171 1.60 2.52 8.55
C GLY A 171 1.00 3.77 9.17
N TYR A 172 0.64 3.72 10.45
CA TYR A 172 0.10 4.83 11.22
C TYR A 172 1.10 5.99 11.33
N ARG A 173 0.64 7.19 10.98
CA ARG A 173 1.35 8.44 11.18
C ARG A 173 0.35 9.51 11.67
N PRO A 174 0.53 10.13 12.85
CA PRO A 174 -0.50 10.99 13.45
C PRO A 174 -0.99 12.14 12.56
N ASP A 175 -0.08 12.79 11.82
CA ASP A 175 -0.40 13.89 10.89
C ASP A 175 -1.16 13.43 9.64
N LEU A 176 -1.10 12.15 9.29
CA LEU A 176 -1.79 11.58 8.13
C LEU A 176 -3.01 10.73 8.50
N ALA A 177 -3.20 10.40 9.77
CA ALA A 177 -4.21 9.44 10.24
C ALA A 177 -5.64 9.78 9.78
N HIS A 178 -5.94 11.07 9.64
CA HIS A 178 -7.24 11.55 9.18
C HIS A 178 -7.57 11.21 7.72
N LEU A 179 -6.57 10.84 6.91
CA LEU A 179 -6.72 10.50 5.50
C LEU A 179 -7.03 9.01 5.33
N ARG A 180 -7.73 8.61 4.27
CA ARG A 180 -7.95 7.19 3.99
C ARG A 180 -6.81 6.64 3.14
N GLY A 181 -6.21 5.52 3.55
CA GLY A 181 -5.12 4.88 2.78
C GLY A 181 -3.78 5.59 2.96
N TYR A 182 -3.58 6.30 4.08
CA TYR A 182 -2.36 7.07 4.37
C TYR A 182 -1.08 6.22 4.39
N THR A 183 -1.15 4.90 4.54
CA THR A 183 0.05 4.05 4.56
C THR A 183 0.87 4.18 3.28
N ASP A 184 0.21 4.32 2.12
CA ASP A 184 0.89 4.59 0.84
C ASP A 184 1.64 5.94 0.91
N LEU A 185 1.02 6.96 1.50
CA LEU A 185 1.60 8.30 1.68
C LEU A 185 2.73 8.31 2.72
N HIS A 186 2.61 7.54 3.79
CA HIS A 186 3.66 7.39 4.80
C HIS A 186 4.92 6.77 4.19
N ALA A 187 4.78 5.69 3.41
CA ALA A 187 5.91 5.12 2.67
C ALA A 187 6.54 6.11 1.69
N ALA A 188 5.72 6.91 0.99
CA ALA A 188 6.23 7.97 0.13
C ALA A 188 7.01 9.05 0.90
N HIS A 189 6.59 9.42 2.11
CA HIS A 189 7.38 10.31 2.96
C HIS A 189 8.73 9.72 3.33
N ILE A 190 8.78 8.45 3.76
CA ILE A 190 10.05 7.79 4.09
C ILE A 190 10.98 7.75 2.86
N ALA A 191 10.43 7.42 1.69
CA ALA A 191 11.20 7.43 0.44
C ALA A 191 11.72 8.84 0.13
N LYS A 192 10.90 9.89 0.28
CA LYS A 192 11.34 11.27 0.09
C LYS A 192 12.43 11.66 1.09
N ASP A 193 12.28 11.32 2.36
CA ASP A 193 13.28 11.65 3.40
C ASP A 193 14.65 11.03 3.07
N HIS A 194 14.68 9.80 2.55
CA HIS A 194 15.93 9.18 2.07
C HIS A 194 16.50 9.85 0.82
N ALA A 195 15.65 10.23 -0.14
CA ALA A 195 16.10 10.96 -1.33
C ALA A 195 16.64 12.36 -0.98
N ASP A 196 15.98 13.07 -0.07
CA ASP A 196 16.41 14.38 0.44
C ASP A 196 17.74 14.26 1.22
N ALA A 197 18.02 13.07 1.80
CA ALA A 197 19.31 12.72 2.39
C ALA A 197 20.38 12.26 1.36
N GLY A 198 20.08 12.33 0.06
CA GLY A 198 21.01 12.00 -1.02
C GLY A 198 21.11 10.51 -1.36
N ARG A 199 20.18 9.68 -0.89
CA ARG A 199 20.07 8.26 -1.28
C ARG A 199 19.19 8.11 -2.53
N ASN A 200 19.18 6.91 -3.12
CA ASN A 200 18.36 6.59 -4.29
C ASN A 200 17.32 5.49 -3.98
N PRO A 201 16.24 5.80 -3.24
CA PRO A 201 15.24 4.82 -2.88
C PRO A 201 14.33 4.45 -4.06
N VAL A 202 13.92 3.19 -4.11
CA VAL A 202 12.77 2.72 -4.89
C VAL A 202 11.56 2.60 -3.97
N LEU A 203 10.43 3.18 -4.35
CA LEU A 203 9.17 3.02 -3.64
C LEU A 203 8.37 1.87 -4.26
N PHE A 204 8.24 0.76 -3.55
CA PHE A 204 7.41 -0.37 -3.98
C PHE A 204 6.10 -0.43 -3.19
N ILE A 205 4.97 -0.27 -3.89
CA ILE A 205 3.63 -0.35 -3.32
C ILE A 205 3.03 -1.72 -3.59
N GLU A 206 3.06 -2.59 -2.58
CA GLU A 206 2.48 -3.93 -2.67
C GLU A 206 0.96 -3.88 -2.57
N LYS A 207 0.31 -4.45 -3.59
CA LYS A 207 -1.14 -4.52 -3.74
C LYS A 207 -1.52 -5.88 -4.30
N GLU A 208 -2.82 -6.17 -4.32
CA GLU A 208 -3.33 -7.43 -4.88
C GLU A 208 -3.06 -7.54 -6.39
N CYS A 209 -2.96 -6.41 -7.09
CA CYS A 209 -2.65 -6.33 -8.52
C CYS A 209 -1.90 -5.03 -8.87
N ALA A 210 -1.26 -5.02 -10.05
CA ALA A 210 -0.73 -3.82 -10.68
C ALA A 210 -1.85 -2.89 -11.23
N LEU A 211 -1.47 -1.73 -11.76
CA LEU A 211 -2.42 -0.86 -12.47
C LEU A 211 -2.96 -1.59 -13.70
N ARG A 212 -4.28 -1.53 -13.88
CA ARG A 212 -4.97 -2.12 -15.02
C ARG A 212 -5.88 -1.09 -15.70
N GLU A 213 -6.24 -1.37 -16.95
CA GLU A 213 -7.11 -0.51 -17.77
C GLU A 213 -8.52 -0.30 -17.17
N ALA A 214 -9.01 -1.26 -16.37
CA ALA A 214 -10.27 -1.24 -15.65
C ALA A 214 -10.11 -1.87 -14.25
N ASP A 215 -11.07 -1.69 -13.34
CA ASP A 215 -11.05 -2.36 -12.03
C ASP A 215 -11.13 -3.88 -12.24
N PRO A 216 -10.11 -4.67 -11.86
CA PRO A 216 -10.13 -6.12 -12.08
C PRO A 216 -11.23 -6.86 -11.31
N ARG A 217 -11.85 -6.21 -10.31
CA ARG A 217 -13.01 -6.77 -9.60
C ARG A 217 -14.29 -6.69 -10.43
N GLU A 218 -14.37 -5.71 -11.32
CA GLU A 218 -15.50 -5.49 -12.22
C GLU A 218 -15.23 -6.11 -13.60
N VAL A 219 -13.99 -6.00 -14.09
CA VAL A 219 -13.51 -6.51 -15.37
C VAL A 219 -12.27 -7.39 -15.16
N PRO A 220 -12.44 -8.69 -14.84
CA PRO A 220 -11.32 -9.59 -14.52
C PRO A 220 -10.27 -9.72 -15.63
N THR A 221 -10.64 -9.45 -16.87
CA THR A 221 -9.76 -9.52 -18.05
C THR A 221 -9.01 -8.22 -18.34
N ALA A 222 -9.16 -7.18 -17.51
CA ALA A 222 -8.50 -5.89 -17.72
C ALA A 222 -6.99 -6.05 -17.83
N ALA A 223 -6.38 -5.53 -18.89
CA ALA A 223 -4.95 -5.68 -19.12
C ALA A 223 -4.13 -4.88 -18.11
N VAL A 224 -2.94 -5.37 -17.78
CA VAL A 224 -1.96 -4.64 -16.95
C VAL A 224 -1.35 -3.51 -17.77
N ILE A 225 -1.16 -2.37 -17.13
CA ILE A 225 -0.42 -1.23 -17.67
C ILE A 225 1.02 -1.35 -17.15
N PRO A 226 1.99 -1.84 -17.95
CA PRO A 226 3.33 -2.16 -17.44
C PRO A 226 4.16 -0.92 -17.09
N ALA A 227 3.90 0.19 -17.76
CA ALA A 227 4.56 1.46 -17.52
C ALA A 227 3.57 2.61 -17.77
N ILE A 228 3.57 3.61 -16.90
CA ILE A 228 2.68 4.77 -16.97
C ILE A 228 3.38 6.01 -16.43
N ASP A 229 3.08 7.18 -16.97
CA ASP A 229 3.64 8.42 -16.41
C ASP A 229 2.87 8.90 -15.16
N ARG A 230 3.53 9.73 -14.35
CA ARG A 230 2.94 10.29 -13.13
C ARG A 230 1.67 11.11 -13.39
N THR A 231 1.53 11.78 -14.53
CA THR A 231 0.35 12.61 -14.84
C THR A 231 -0.88 11.73 -15.03
N LEU A 232 -0.75 10.69 -15.85
CA LEU A 232 -1.82 9.72 -16.08
C LEU A 232 -2.12 8.89 -14.84
N THR A 233 -1.10 8.50 -14.09
CA THR A 233 -1.29 7.80 -12.81
C THR A 233 -2.08 8.68 -11.84
N THR A 234 -1.79 9.98 -11.78
CA THR A 234 -2.56 10.92 -10.96
C THR A 234 -4.02 10.94 -11.39
N ALA A 235 -4.31 11.01 -12.69
CA ALA A 235 -5.69 11.01 -13.20
C ALA A 235 -6.44 9.69 -12.89
N LEU A 236 -5.76 8.54 -13.01
CA LEU A 236 -6.34 7.22 -12.73
C LEU A 236 -6.59 6.97 -11.24
N CYS A 237 -5.72 7.50 -10.37
CA CYS A 237 -5.77 7.23 -8.93
C CYS A 237 -6.56 8.29 -8.14
N THR A 238 -6.74 9.51 -8.66
CA THR A 238 -7.45 10.61 -7.97
C THR A 238 -8.95 10.69 -8.30
N SER A 239 -9.41 10.05 -9.37
CA SER A 239 -10.84 10.01 -9.69
C SER A 239 -11.57 9.12 -8.68
N GLU A 240 -12.59 9.66 -8.00
CA GLU A 240 -13.41 8.92 -7.03
C GLU A 240 -14.11 7.70 -7.66
N GLU A 241 -14.38 7.80 -8.96
CA GLU A 241 -15.02 6.77 -9.80
C GLU A 241 -14.02 6.12 -10.78
N GLY A 242 -12.73 6.36 -10.61
CA GLY A 242 -11.71 5.81 -11.48
C GLY A 242 -11.64 4.28 -11.41
N PRO A 243 -11.31 3.60 -12.52
CA PRO A 243 -11.16 2.14 -12.55
C PRO A 243 -10.09 1.61 -11.58
N GLN A 244 -9.21 2.49 -11.09
CA GLN A 244 -8.14 2.16 -10.15
C GLN A 244 -8.21 3.02 -8.88
N ALA A 245 -9.40 3.56 -8.58
CA ALA A 245 -9.62 4.33 -7.37
C ALA A 245 -9.12 3.54 -6.15
N LYS A 246 -8.24 4.17 -5.34
CA LYS A 246 -7.60 3.63 -4.13
C LYS A 246 -6.41 2.69 -4.35
N LEU A 247 -5.93 2.48 -5.58
CA LEU A 247 -4.71 1.70 -5.77
C LEU A 247 -3.49 2.44 -5.19
N LEU A 248 -3.40 3.75 -5.38
CA LEU A 248 -2.38 4.61 -4.81
C LEU A 248 -3.04 5.82 -4.13
N HIS A 249 -2.58 6.20 -2.94
CA HIS A 249 -3.06 7.41 -2.28
C HIS A 249 -2.77 8.67 -3.14
N PRO A 250 -3.76 9.58 -3.31
CA PRO A 250 -3.65 10.73 -4.23
C PRO A 250 -2.53 11.72 -3.85
N GLY A 251 -2.12 11.74 -2.58
CA GLY A 251 -1.00 12.56 -2.09
C GLY A 251 0.41 12.04 -2.46
N VAL A 252 0.56 10.78 -2.90
CA VAL A 252 1.89 10.20 -3.15
C VAL A 252 2.61 10.89 -4.31
N LEU A 253 1.95 11.03 -5.47
CA LEU A 253 2.60 11.59 -6.65
C LEU A 253 2.92 13.09 -6.52
N PRO A 254 2.03 13.93 -5.95
CA PRO A 254 2.38 15.31 -5.63
C PRO A 254 3.56 15.44 -4.67
N LEU A 255 3.63 14.58 -3.63
CA LEU A 255 4.73 14.59 -2.67
C LEU A 255 6.08 14.29 -3.32
N LEU A 256 6.09 13.38 -4.29
CA LEU A 256 7.31 12.92 -4.97
C LEU A 256 7.59 13.68 -6.27
N ALA A 257 6.83 14.71 -6.61
CA ALA A 257 6.86 15.35 -7.92
C ALA A 257 8.24 15.91 -8.31
N ASP A 258 9.03 16.32 -7.32
CA ASP A 258 10.37 16.89 -7.46
C ASP A 258 11.51 15.87 -7.25
N THR A 259 11.20 14.58 -7.09
CA THR A 259 12.18 13.52 -6.83
C THR A 259 12.25 12.52 -7.97
N ASP A 260 13.43 11.96 -8.19
CA ASP A 260 13.72 10.89 -9.17
C ASP A 260 13.36 9.49 -8.65
N ILE A 261 12.62 9.41 -7.54
CA ILE A 261 12.17 8.16 -6.94
C ILE A 261 11.32 7.37 -7.94
N GLN A 262 11.80 6.18 -8.26
CA GLN A 262 11.07 5.21 -9.07
C GLN A 262 9.98 4.57 -8.21
N ILE A 263 8.78 4.46 -8.77
CA ILE A 263 7.64 3.85 -8.08
C ILE A 263 7.23 2.59 -8.83
N VAL A 264 7.15 1.49 -8.12
CA VAL A 264 6.63 0.21 -8.62
C VAL A 264 5.34 -0.11 -7.88
N ILE A 265 4.32 -0.57 -8.61
CA ILE A 265 3.03 -0.99 -8.03
C ILE A 265 2.72 -2.38 -8.57
N GLY A 266 2.39 -3.31 -7.68
CA GLY A 266 2.05 -4.67 -8.10
C GLY A 266 1.89 -5.67 -6.98
N ASN A 267 1.56 -6.89 -7.38
CA ASN A 267 1.57 -8.05 -6.50
C ASN A 267 2.97 -8.66 -6.53
N PRO A 268 3.64 -8.81 -5.36
CA PRO A 268 5.02 -9.28 -5.33
C PRO A 268 5.20 -10.67 -5.96
N ASP A 269 4.22 -11.56 -5.84
CA ASP A 269 4.28 -12.92 -6.37
C ASP A 269 4.03 -12.99 -7.89
N ARG A 270 3.62 -11.87 -8.48
CA ARG A 270 3.32 -11.75 -9.91
C ARG A 270 4.07 -10.61 -10.58
N LEU A 271 5.10 -10.03 -9.95
CA LEU A 271 5.83 -8.88 -10.50
C LEU A 271 6.44 -9.15 -11.88
N GLU A 272 6.78 -10.41 -12.21
CA GLU A 272 7.34 -10.77 -13.51
C GLU A 272 6.36 -10.55 -14.67
N THR A 273 5.06 -10.65 -14.40
CA THR A 273 4.01 -10.58 -15.42
C THR A 273 3.01 -9.46 -15.16
N GLU A 274 2.93 -8.95 -13.94
CA GLU A 274 1.93 -8.01 -13.44
C GLU A 274 2.55 -6.93 -12.53
N GLY A 275 3.60 -6.26 -13.01
CA GLY A 275 4.17 -5.07 -12.37
C GLY A 275 3.91 -3.81 -13.20
N THR A 276 3.59 -2.70 -12.53
CA THR A 276 3.54 -1.37 -13.16
C THR A 276 4.67 -0.49 -12.65
N THR A 277 5.40 0.15 -13.56
CA THR A 277 6.37 1.20 -13.26
C THR A 277 5.74 2.57 -13.48
N VAL A 278 5.84 3.47 -12.50
CA VAL A 278 5.40 4.87 -12.67
C VAL A 278 6.63 5.72 -13.00
N THR A 279 6.68 6.20 -14.24
CA THR A 279 7.81 6.97 -14.76
C THR A 279 7.56 8.47 -14.64
N GLN A 280 8.64 9.25 -14.48
CA GLN A 280 8.56 10.71 -14.55
C GLN A 280 8.31 11.23 -15.97
N THR A 281 8.61 10.43 -16.99
CA THR A 281 8.71 10.88 -18.38
C THR A 281 7.40 11.50 -18.85
N ARG A 282 7.46 12.73 -19.36
CA ARG A 282 6.37 13.33 -20.13
C ARG A 282 6.13 12.47 -21.37
N THR A 283 5.22 11.51 -21.29
CA THR A 283 4.72 10.86 -22.50
C THR A 283 4.07 11.94 -23.35
N PRO A 284 4.48 12.13 -24.62
CA PRO A 284 3.89 13.16 -25.46
C PRO A 284 2.40 12.82 -25.70
N ASN A 285 1.52 13.71 -25.23
CA ASN A 285 0.09 13.82 -25.56
C ASN A 285 -0.76 12.55 -25.39
N VAL A 286 -1.08 12.19 -24.14
CA VAL A 286 -2.25 11.36 -23.86
C VAL A 286 -3.46 12.26 -23.60
N VAL A 287 -4.47 12.17 -24.46
CA VAL A 287 -5.73 12.90 -24.31
C VAL A 287 -6.70 12.02 -23.52
N VAL A 288 -6.89 12.34 -22.24
CA VAL A 288 -7.95 11.73 -21.43
C VAL A 288 -9.28 12.40 -21.77
N ARG A 289 -10.26 11.65 -22.27
CA ARG A 289 -11.66 12.11 -22.38
C ARG A 289 -12.45 11.53 -21.21
N ALA A 290 -13.36 12.34 -20.66
CA ALA A 290 -14.12 12.05 -19.42
C ALA A 290 -14.98 10.77 -19.48
N ASP A 291 -15.17 10.23 -20.67
CA ASP A 291 -16.11 9.18 -21.03
C ASP A 291 -15.43 8.00 -21.77
N THR A 292 -14.13 8.09 -22.07
CA THR A 292 -13.35 6.97 -22.64
C THR A 292 -11.86 7.19 -22.41
N PHE A 293 -11.20 6.25 -21.72
CA PHE A 293 -9.74 6.20 -21.66
C PHE A 293 -9.21 5.62 -22.98
N VAL A 294 -8.82 6.49 -23.92
CA VAL A 294 -8.13 6.06 -25.13
C VAL A 294 -6.64 6.33 -24.97
N ILE A 295 -5.88 5.29 -24.66
CA ILE A 295 -4.41 5.33 -24.72
C ILE A 295 -4.03 5.25 -26.19
N SER A 296 -3.88 6.41 -26.83
CA SER A 296 -3.35 6.50 -28.19
C SER A 296 -1.81 6.51 -28.12
N HIS A 297 -1.17 5.38 -28.42
CA HIS A 297 0.25 5.38 -28.76
C HIS A 297 0.44 6.06 -30.12
N GLN A 298 0.50 7.40 -30.17
CA GLN A 298 1.04 8.05 -31.36
C GLN A 298 2.55 7.76 -31.38
N GLU A 299 2.97 6.90 -32.31
CA GLU A 299 4.37 6.83 -32.72
C GLU A 299 4.84 8.26 -33.00
N VAL A 300 5.80 8.74 -32.20
CA VAL A 300 6.50 9.99 -32.51
C VAL A 300 7.12 9.78 -33.90
N PRO A 301 6.76 10.57 -34.92
CA PRO A 301 7.40 10.43 -36.20
C PRO A 301 8.87 10.81 -36.01
N HIS A 302 9.75 9.81 -36.04
CA HIS A 302 11.17 10.04 -36.24
C HIS A 302 11.31 10.79 -37.56
N THR A 303 11.49 12.10 -37.46
CA THR A 303 11.79 12.95 -38.61
C THR A 303 13.24 12.68 -38.96
N ILE A 304 13.49 11.58 -39.69
CA ILE A 304 14.71 11.46 -40.49
C ILE A 304 14.46 12.32 -41.72
N ALA A 305 15.11 13.47 -41.76
CA ALA A 305 15.11 14.35 -42.90
C ALA A 305 15.89 13.70 -44.06
N THR A 306 15.21 12.90 -44.88
CA THR A 306 15.63 12.61 -46.25
C THR A 306 14.42 12.50 -47.17
N GLY A 307 14.27 13.53 -48.01
CA GLY A 307 13.86 13.42 -49.42
C GLY A 307 12.58 12.65 -49.80
N THR A 308 11.67 13.41 -50.42
CA THR A 308 10.76 13.02 -51.52
C THR A 308 9.55 12.11 -51.23
N GLN A 309 8.39 12.80 -51.22
CA GLN A 309 7.07 12.43 -51.75
C GLN A 309 6.60 10.96 -51.71
N GLY A 310 5.53 10.74 -50.94
CA GLY A 310 4.65 9.59 -51.09
C GLY A 310 3.41 9.69 -50.18
N LEU A 311 2.31 10.23 -50.71
CA LEU A 311 0.99 10.22 -50.08
C LEU A 311 0.52 8.77 -49.84
N ARG A 312 0.36 8.37 -48.58
CA ARG A 312 -0.48 7.23 -48.19
C ARG A 312 -1.43 7.66 -47.07
N ARG A 313 -2.74 7.54 -47.33
CA ARG A 313 -3.80 7.58 -46.32
C ARG A 313 -3.56 6.43 -45.33
N ARG A 314 -3.34 6.74 -44.05
CA ARG A 314 -3.48 5.77 -42.95
C ARG A 314 -4.96 5.74 -42.53
N GLN A 315 -5.54 4.55 -42.50
CA GLN A 315 -6.82 4.30 -41.85
C GLN A 315 -6.62 4.37 -40.34
N THR A 316 -7.39 5.21 -39.67
CA THR A 316 -7.57 5.18 -38.22
C THR A 316 -8.51 4.00 -37.91
N GLN A 317 -8.03 2.94 -37.27
CA GLN A 317 -8.91 1.98 -36.61
C GLN A 317 -9.28 2.54 -35.24
N SER A 318 -10.50 3.05 -35.12
CA SER A 318 -11.13 3.34 -33.83
C SER A 318 -11.82 2.06 -33.36
N LEU A 319 -11.31 1.46 -32.28
CA LEU A 319 -12.08 0.50 -31.49
C LEU A 319 -12.89 1.32 -30.48
N ALA A 320 -14.17 1.54 -30.81
CA ALA A 320 -15.16 2.00 -29.85
C ALA A 320 -15.64 0.77 -29.08
N ILE A 321 -15.37 0.72 -27.78
CA ILE A 321 -16.07 -0.20 -26.87
C ILE A 321 -17.33 0.57 -26.42
N ALA A 322 -18.48 0.15 -26.93
CA ALA A 322 -19.77 0.60 -26.41
C ALA A 322 -20.09 -0.19 -25.13
N ALA A 323 -20.67 0.51 -24.15
CA ALA A 323 -21.23 -0.06 -22.93
C ALA A 323 -22.34 -1.08 -23.22
#